data_AF-A0A8T0ENJ7-F1
#
_entry.id   AF-A0A8T0ENJ7-F1
#
_cell.length_a   1.000
_cell.length_b   1.000
_cell.length_c   1.000
_cell.angle_alpha   90.00
_cell.angle_beta   90.00
_cell.angle_gamma   90.00
#
_symmetry.space_group_name_H-M   'P 1'
#
loop_
_entity.id
_entity.type
_entity.pdbx_description
1 polymer ?
#
loop_
_entity_poly.entity_id
_entity_poly.type
_entity_poly.pdbx_seq_one_letter_code
_entity_poly.pdbx_strand_id
1 'polypeptide(L)'
;MDTGDDELYDADSGNESSAEDEDEDELSISLEPESSSREKLETEEFHYEVLSTEQIVQHMVDCIREVNTVVQIPPTITRILLNHFKWDKEKLYERYYDGDQDALFKEAHIVNPYKAPSTSSKDSRFGPRTEECEICLMTIPKNMMTGIACGHRFCTECWKEYLTSKIMDQGMCQIIACAAHGCDILVDDQTVMSLITDPKVKLKYQHLITNSFVECNRLLRWCPQPECNYVIAVQYVDAQPVTCRCRHTFCFACGENWHDPVKCNLLRKWQKKCDDDSETSNWIAANTKECPKCNATIEKDGGCNHMVCKNQNCKSDFCWVCLGPWEPHGSSWYNCNRYDEREAKSARDAQEKSRAALQRYLFYCNRYLNHMQSLKFEHKLYASVKDKMEEMQQQNMSWIEVQFLKIAVDILCQCRQTLMYTYVFAYYLKRNNQSAIFEHNQRDLESATETLSEYLERDITQENLLDIKQKVQDKYRYCESRCKALLEHVHEGYEKDWWEYID
;
A
#
# COMPACT_ATOMS: atom_id res chain seq x y z
N MET A 1 26.26 75.86 -14.60
CA MET A 1 27.53 76.42 -14.10
C MET A 1 27.47 76.31 -12.59
N ASP A 2 28.23 75.47 -11.93
CA ASP A 2 29.15 74.40 -12.34
C ASP A 2 29.61 73.80 -11.00
N THR A 3 29.78 72.47 -10.96
CA THR A 3 30.69 71.70 -10.07
C THR A 3 30.61 71.89 -8.53
N GLY A 4 30.97 70.91 -7.70
CA GLY A 4 31.43 69.53 -7.91
C GLY A 4 32.20 69.08 -6.66
N ASP A 5 32.19 67.77 -6.37
CA ASP A 5 33.21 67.02 -5.59
C ASP A 5 33.39 67.41 -4.08
N ASP A 6 33.94 66.60 -3.17
CA ASP A 6 33.90 65.13 -3.00
C ASP A 6 34.25 64.78 -1.52
N GLU A 7 34.12 63.49 -1.17
CA GLU A 7 34.89 62.69 -0.18
C GLU A 7 35.12 63.22 1.28
N LEU A 8 34.74 62.49 2.34
CA LEU A 8 35.28 61.23 2.92
C LEU A 8 36.37 61.50 4.00
N TYR A 9 36.19 60.95 5.20
CA TYR A 9 37.12 61.10 6.33
C TYR A 9 37.73 59.76 6.77
N ASP A 10 39.06 59.72 6.80
CA ASP A 10 39.92 58.66 7.36
C ASP A 10 39.90 58.60 8.90
N ALA A 11 40.28 57.43 9.45
CA ALA A 11 41.33 57.32 10.48
C ALA A 11 41.69 55.84 10.77
N ASP A 12 42.97 55.50 10.66
CA ASP A 12 43.56 54.18 10.97
C ASP A 12 44.73 54.28 11.96
N SER A 13 44.97 53.19 12.70
CA SER A 13 46.21 52.72 13.35
C SER A 13 46.96 53.54 14.43
N GLY A 14 47.46 52.80 15.43
CA GLY A 14 48.45 53.22 16.44
C GLY A 14 48.73 52.09 17.45
N ASN A 15 49.97 51.60 17.55
CA ASN A 15 50.34 50.27 18.09
C ASN A 15 51.41 50.32 19.24
N GLU A 16 51.76 49.14 19.79
CA GLU A 16 52.98 48.78 20.60
C GLU A 16 52.95 49.08 22.12
N SER A 17 53.60 48.35 23.06
CA SER A 17 54.57 47.21 23.10
C SER A 17 54.61 46.60 24.54
N SER A 18 55.28 45.49 24.95
CA SER A 18 55.75 44.20 24.35
C SER A 18 56.39 43.29 25.46
N ALA A 19 56.55 41.97 25.21
CA ALA A 19 57.48 41.00 25.87
C ALA A 19 57.20 40.56 27.35
N GLU A 20 57.60 39.37 27.87
CA GLU A 20 58.43 38.24 27.38
C GLU A 20 58.07 36.90 28.11
N ASP A 21 58.70 35.77 27.72
CA ASP A 21 58.25 34.35 27.95
C ASP A 21 58.69 33.65 29.26
N GLU A 22 58.06 32.49 29.58
CA GLU A 22 58.71 31.29 30.16
C GLU A 22 57.78 30.04 30.09
N ASP A 23 58.24 28.94 29.48
CA ASP A 23 57.58 27.61 29.40
C ASP A 23 58.26 26.61 30.39
N GLU A 24 57.49 25.76 31.08
CA GLU A 24 57.94 24.42 31.51
C GLU A 24 56.75 23.47 31.86
N ASP A 25 57.03 22.17 31.92
CA ASP A 25 56.13 21.06 31.53
C ASP A 25 55.22 20.40 32.63
N GLU A 26 54.32 19.53 32.13
CA GLU A 26 53.61 18.41 32.81
C GLU A 26 52.59 18.67 33.95
N LEU A 27 51.30 18.37 33.70
CA LEU A 27 50.60 17.19 34.26
C LEU A 27 49.12 17.09 33.82
N SER A 28 48.61 15.87 33.69
CA SER A 28 47.23 15.59 33.26
C SER A 28 46.25 15.44 34.44
N ILE A 29 45.05 16.02 34.32
CA ILE A 29 43.87 15.67 35.14
C ILE A 29 42.59 15.89 34.32
N SER A 30 41.67 14.93 34.39
CA SER A 30 40.36 14.99 33.74
C SER A 30 39.30 15.57 34.67
N LEU A 31 38.47 16.51 34.17
CA LEU A 31 37.22 16.93 34.82
C LEU A 31 36.14 17.15 33.75
N GLU A 32 34.96 16.60 34.01
CA GLU A 32 33.77 16.65 33.16
C GLU A 32 33.04 18.00 33.25
N PRO A 33 32.17 18.32 32.28
CA PRO A 33 31.00 19.13 32.55
C PRO A 33 29.69 18.42 32.18
N GLU A 34 28.96 18.05 33.24
CA GLU A 34 27.50 18.03 33.41
C GLU A 34 26.59 17.52 32.28
N SER A 35 25.84 16.47 32.63
CA SER A 35 24.73 15.93 31.85
C SER A 35 23.59 16.94 31.68
N SER A 36 23.49 17.60 30.52
CA SER A 36 22.19 18.09 30.05
C SER A 36 21.36 16.89 29.61
N SER A 37 20.43 16.45 30.45
CA SER A 37 19.43 15.43 30.10
C SER A 37 18.47 15.96 29.04
N ARG A 38 18.92 15.94 27.77
CA ARG A 38 17.99 15.88 26.64
C ARG A 38 17.32 14.52 26.69
N GLU A 39 16.16 14.49 27.33
CA GLU A 39 15.17 13.44 27.13
C GLU A 39 14.90 13.38 25.63
N LYS A 40 15.52 12.40 24.96
CA LYS A 40 14.99 11.90 23.71
C LYS A 40 13.66 11.28 24.09
N LEU A 41 12.57 11.89 23.66
CA LEU A 41 11.32 11.17 23.45
C LEU A 41 11.67 10.02 22.50
N GLU A 42 11.82 8.82 23.05
CA GLU A 42 11.81 7.60 22.28
C GLU A 42 10.41 7.51 21.69
N THR A 43 10.28 7.84 20.40
CA THR A 43 9.04 7.66 19.67
C THR A 43 8.68 6.17 19.78
N GLU A 44 7.59 5.85 20.49
CA GLU A 44 7.18 4.47 20.73
C GLU A 44 7.09 3.73 19.39
N GLU A 45 8.00 2.78 19.16
CA GLU A 45 8.10 2.12 17.86
C GLU A 45 6.85 1.25 17.66
N PHE A 46 6.11 1.50 16.57
CA PHE A 46 4.85 0.81 16.31
C PHE A 46 5.11 -0.68 16.00
N HIS A 47 5.07 -1.51 17.05
CA HIS A 47 5.39 -2.93 16.95
C HIS A 47 4.26 -3.74 16.27
N TYR A 48 4.64 -4.45 15.21
CA TYR A 48 3.78 -5.38 14.48
C TYR A 48 4.52 -6.66 14.09
N GLU A 49 3.77 -7.74 13.89
CA GLU A 49 4.26 -9.03 13.42
C GLU A 49 3.66 -9.37 12.05
N VAL A 50 4.39 -10.14 11.24
CA VAL A 50 3.89 -10.65 9.95
C VAL A 50 3.74 -12.16 10.01
N LEU A 51 2.50 -12.63 10.07
CA LEU A 51 2.10 -14.03 10.24
C LEU A 51 1.75 -14.68 8.89
N SER A 52 2.16 -15.93 8.69
CA SER A 52 1.74 -16.74 7.54
C SER A 52 0.30 -17.24 7.70
N THR A 53 -0.35 -17.64 6.60
CA THR A 53 -1.67 -18.29 6.63
C THR A 53 -1.70 -19.50 7.57
N GLU A 54 -0.62 -20.27 7.63
CA GLU A 54 -0.49 -21.44 8.51
C GLU A 54 -0.46 -21.06 10.00
N GLN A 55 0.25 -19.99 10.36
CA GLN A 55 0.22 -19.45 11.73
C GLN A 55 -1.17 -18.96 12.11
N ILE A 56 -1.88 -18.28 11.21
CA ILE A 56 -3.26 -17.82 11.42
C ILE A 56 -4.24 -19.00 11.55
N VAL A 57 -4.09 -20.05 10.74
CA VAL A 57 -4.85 -21.30 10.89
C VAL A 57 -4.60 -21.91 12.27
N GLN A 58 -3.36 -21.91 12.77
CA GLN A 58 -3.05 -22.43 14.11
C GLN A 58 -3.73 -21.60 15.21
N HIS A 59 -3.63 -20.27 15.18
CA HIS A 59 -4.34 -19.39 16.13
C HIS A 59 -5.87 -19.59 16.09
N MET A 60 -6.44 -19.77 14.89
CA MET A 60 -7.86 -20.07 14.72
C MET A 60 -8.22 -21.43 15.33
N VAL A 61 -7.43 -22.49 15.09
CA VAL A 61 -7.61 -23.83 15.66
C VAL A 61 -7.46 -23.82 17.19
N ASP A 62 -6.55 -23.03 17.73
CA ASP A 62 -6.36 -22.89 19.17
C ASP A 62 -7.56 -22.20 19.83
N CYS A 63 -8.10 -21.14 19.21
CA CYS A 63 -9.35 -20.48 19.63
C CYS A 63 -10.56 -21.44 19.55
N ILE A 64 -10.69 -22.20 18.46
CA ILE A 64 -11.72 -23.24 18.32
C ILE A 64 -11.59 -24.28 19.44
N ARG A 65 -10.36 -24.75 19.73
CA ARG A 65 -10.09 -25.76 20.77
C ARG A 65 -10.46 -25.25 22.16
N GLU A 66 -10.12 -24.01 22.48
CA GLU A 66 -10.50 -23.33 23.73
C GLU A 66 -12.03 -23.33 23.89
N VAL A 67 -12.76 -22.82 22.89
CA VAL A 67 -14.24 -22.80 22.90
C VAL A 67 -14.83 -24.20 23.01
N ASN A 68 -14.21 -25.18 22.33
CA ASN A 68 -14.68 -26.55 22.33
C ASN A 68 -14.48 -27.31 23.65
N THR A 69 -13.66 -26.81 24.58
CA THR A 69 -13.62 -27.35 25.95
C THR A 69 -14.96 -27.21 26.69
N VAL A 70 -15.73 -26.18 26.31
CA VAL A 70 -17.03 -25.82 26.88
C VAL A 70 -18.17 -26.51 26.12
N VAL A 71 -18.27 -26.29 24.80
CA VAL A 71 -19.43 -26.78 24.00
C VAL A 71 -19.34 -28.26 23.59
N GLN A 72 -18.16 -28.88 23.55
CA GLN A 72 -17.96 -30.31 23.27
C GLN A 72 -18.66 -30.83 21.98
N ILE A 73 -18.48 -30.13 20.86
CA ILE A 73 -19.00 -30.50 19.52
C ILE A 73 -17.84 -30.73 18.52
N PRO A 74 -18.08 -31.25 17.30
CA PRO A 74 -17.03 -31.37 16.30
C PRO A 74 -16.38 -30.01 15.94
N PRO A 75 -15.04 -29.89 15.84
CA PRO A 75 -14.35 -28.60 15.68
C PRO A 75 -14.82 -27.75 14.48
N THR A 76 -15.17 -28.39 13.36
CA THR A 76 -15.74 -27.70 12.19
C THR A 76 -17.07 -27.03 12.52
N ILE A 77 -17.93 -27.69 13.30
CA ILE A 77 -19.20 -27.13 13.75
C ILE A 77 -18.94 -25.93 14.66
N THR A 78 -17.99 -26.04 15.59
CA THR A 78 -17.54 -24.93 16.44
C THR A 78 -17.01 -23.75 15.60
N ARG A 79 -16.24 -24.00 14.54
CA ARG A 79 -15.77 -22.96 13.60
C ARG A 79 -16.92 -22.26 12.90
N ILE A 80 -17.90 -23.00 12.38
CA ILE A 80 -19.05 -22.43 11.65
C ILE A 80 -19.92 -21.60 12.60
N LEU A 81 -20.16 -22.08 13.83
CA LEU A 81 -20.88 -21.32 14.86
C LEU A 81 -20.11 -20.06 15.28
N LEU A 82 -18.80 -20.14 15.52
CA LEU A 82 -17.97 -18.96 15.79
C LEU A 82 -18.03 -17.96 14.64
N ASN A 83 -17.96 -18.41 13.39
CA ASN A 83 -18.12 -17.57 12.21
C ASN A 83 -19.49 -16.85 12.18
N HIS A 84 -20.58 -17.58 12.46
CA HIS A 84 -21.93 -17.03 12.54
C HIS A 84 -22.05 -15.91 13.59
N PHE A 85 -21.38 -16.04 14.75
CA PHE A 85 -21.30 -15.00 15.78
C PHE A 85 -20.13 -14.02 15.62
N LYS A 86 -19.47 -13.96 14.45
CA LYS A 86 -18.33 -13.06 14.17
C LYS A 86 -17.20 -13.19 15.19
N TRP A 87 -16.92 -14.44 15.60
CA TRP A 87 -15.92 -14.84 16.59
C TRP A 87 -16.14 -14.29 18.02
N ASP A 88 -17.34 -13.79 18.30
CA ASP A 88 -17.79 -13.42 19.64
C ASP A 88 -18.11 -14.68 20.46
N LYS A 89 -17.17 -15.04 21.35
CA LYS A 89 -17.30 -16.22 22.22
C LYS A 89 -18.48 -16.12 23.19
N GLU A 90 -18.75 -14.91 23.70
CA GLU A 90 -19.78 -14.69 24.73
C GLU A 90 -21.18 -14.88 24.14
N LYS A 91 -21.46 -14.27 22.98
CA LYS A 91 -22.73 -14.46 22.25
C LYS A 91 -22.97 -15.91 21.85
N LEU A 92 -21.92 -16.63 21.47
CA LEU A 92 -22.03 -18.06 21.18
C LEU A 92 -22.46 -18.84 22.43
N TYR A 93 -21.83 -18.60 23.59
CA TYR A 93 -22.21 -19.30 24.82
C TYR A 93 -23.64 -19.00 25.27
N GLU A 94 -24.04 -17.72 25.29
CA GLU A 94 -25.41 -17.29 25.60
C GLU A 94 -26.43 -18.02 24.71
N ARG A 95 -26.28 -17.95 23.38
CA ARG A 95 -27.24 -18.55 22.44
C ARG A 95 -27.22 -20.09 22.41
N TYR A 96 -26.13 -20.72 22.82
CA TYR A 96 -25.95 -22.17 22.86
C TYR A 96 -26.49 -22.84 24.15
N TYR A 97 -26.44 -22.13 25.29
CA TYR A 97 -26.95 -22.64 26.57
C TYR A 97 -28.36 -22.14 26.92
N ASP A 98 -28.69 -20.89 26.62
CA ASP A 98 -29.99 -20.30 26.98
C ASP A 98 -31.04 -20.40 25.87
N GLY A 99 -30.61 -20.76 24.64
CA GLY A 99 -31.46 -20.85 23.45
C GLY A 99 -31.74 -22.27 22.97
N ASP A 100 -32.66 -22.39 21.99
CA ASP A 100 -32.91 -23.66 21.29
C ASP A 100 -31.71 -24.03 20.39
N GLN A 101 -31.05 -25.15 20.72
CA GLN A 101 -29.91 -25.68 19.98
C GLN A 101 -30.30 -26.22 18.60
N ASP A 102 -31.49 -26.81 18.43
CA ASP A 102 -31.95 -27.29 17.13
C ASP A 102 -32.22 -26.12 16.18
N ALA A 103 -32.79 -25.03 16.70
CA ALA A 103 -32.91 -23.78 15.95
C ALA A 103 -31.53 -23.22 15.58
N LEU A 104 -30.58 -23.17 16.53
CA LEU A 104 -29.22 -22.68 16.28
C LEU A 104 -28.49 -23.46 15.19
N PHE A 105 -28.47 -24.79 15.25
CA PHE A 105 -27.82 -25.61 14.23
C PHE A 105 -28.50 -25.45 12.86
N LYS A 106 -29.83 -25.31 12.83
CA LYS A 106 -30.59 -25.08 11.60
C LYS A 106 -30.34 -23.69 10.99
N GLU A 107 -30.29 -22.64 11.81
CA GLU A 107 -29.90 -21.27 11.43
C GLU A 107 -28.48 -21.24 10.83
N ALA A 108 -27.56 -22.02 11.39
CA ALA A 108 -26.19 -22.15 10.91
C ALA A 108 -25.99 -23.16 9.75
N HIS A 109 -27.07 -23.77 9.23
CA HIS A 109 -27.05 -24.80 8.17
C HIS A 109 -26.22 -26.06 8.50
N ILE A 110 -26.26 -26.52 9.76
CA ILE A 110 -25.50 -27.67 10.27
C ILE A 110 -26.45 -28.80 10.72
N VAL A 111 -26.06 -30.05 10.49
CA VAL A 111 -26.72 -31.21 11.12
C VAL A 111 -26.39 -31.21 12.61
N ASN A 112 -27.41 -31.26 13.47
CA ASN A 112 -27.21 -31.36 14.92
C ASN A 112 -26.35 -32.62 15.25
N PRO A 113 -25.15 -32.46 15.83
CA PRO A 113 -24.22 -33.58 16.05
C PRO A 113 -24.77 -34.63 17.03
N TYR A 114 -25.66 -34.24 17.95
CA TYR A 114 -26.31 -35.17 18.90
C TYR A 114 -27.41 -36.02 18.26
N LYS A 115 -27.81 -35.71 17.02
CA LYS A 115 -28.83 -36.44 16.25
C LYS A 115 -28.27 -37.12 15.00
N ALA A 116 -26.95 -37.10 14.80
CA ALA A 116 -26.31 -37.79 13.70
C ALA A 116 -26.67 -39.29 13.75
N PRO A 117 -27.14 -39.90 12.63
CA PRO A 117 -27.43 -41.33 12.61
C PRO A 117 -26.16 -42.10 12.97
N SER A 118 -26.23 -42.97 13.98
CA SER A 118 -25.13 -43.87 14.29
C SER A 118 -24.87 -44.74 13.05
N THR A 119 -23.80 -44.46 12.33
CA THR A 119 -23.31 -45.28 11.22
C THR A 119 -22.69 -46.56 11.77
N SER A 120 -23.53 -47.38 12.40
CA SER A 120 -23.23 -48.76 12.74
C SER A 120 -23.12 -49.55 11.44
N SER A 121 -21.98 -49.43 10.78
CA SER A 121 -21.56 -50.27 9.68
C SER A 121 -21.46 -51.71 10.19
N LYS A 122 -22.59 -52.43 10.14
CA LYS A 122 -22.60 -53.88 10.27
C LYS A 122 -21.73 -54.43 9.16
N ASP A 123 -20.54 -54.86 9.54
CA ASP A 123 -19.46 -55.24 8.64
C ASP A 123 -19.84 -56.50 7.85
N SER A 124 -20.52 -56.27 6.72
CA SER A 124 -20.89 -57.30 5.77
C SER A 124 -19.65 -57.73 4.99
N ARG A 125 -18.98 -58.76 5.50
CA ARG A 125 -17.77 -59.38 4.91
C ARG A 125 -17.97 -59.96 3.49
N PHE A 126 -19.16 -59.80 2.90
CA PHE A 126 -19.56 -60.25 1.57
C PHE A 126 -20.13 -59.14 0.67
N GLY A 127 -19.98 -57.86 1.04
CA GLY A 127 -20.34 -56.75 0.16
C GLY A 127 -19.45 -56.69 -1.10
N PRO A 128 -19.94 -56.14 -2.24
CA PRO A 128 -19.12 -55.92 -3.43
C PRO A 128 -17.93 -55.00 -3.08
N ARG A 129 -16.75 -55.29 -3.66
CA ARG A 129 -15.50 -54.54 -3.41
C ARG A 129 -15.45 -53.17 -4.10
N THR A 130 -16.36 -52.95 -5.05
CA THR A 130 -16.52 -51.72 -5.83
C THR A 130 -17.90 -51.11 -5.58
N GLU A 131 -18.03 -49.86 -5.98
CA GLU A 131 -19.21 -48.99 -5.81
C GLU A 131 -19.25 -48.03 -7.00
N GLU A 132 -20.44 -47.63 -7.45
CA GLU A 132 -20.58 -46.68 -8.56
C GLU A 132 -20.55 -45.24 -8.01
N CYS A 133 -19.80 -44.34 -8.66
CA CYS A 133 -19.76 -42.93 -8.30
C CYS A 133 -20.85 -42.17 -9.05
N GLU A 134 -21.83 -41.59 -8.35
CA GLU A 134 -22.97 -40.89 -8.99
C GLU A 134 -22.58 -39.61 -9.77
N ILE A 135 -21.34 -39.13 -9.66
CA ILE A 135 -20.83 -37.95 -10.39
C ILE A 135 -20.23 -38.34 -11.75
N CYS A 136 -19.30 -39.31 -11.78
CA CYS A 136 -18.63 -39.74 -13.02
C CYS A 136 -19.18 -41.04 -13.62
N LEU A 137 -20.13 -41.69 -12.95
CA LEU A 137 -20.78 -42.96 -13.32
C LEU A 137 -19.79 -44.13 -13.52
N MET A 138 -18.62 -44.05 -12.88
CA MET A 138 -17.59 -45.10 -12.91
C MET A 138 -17.72 -46.05 -11.72
N THR A 139 -17.47 -47.34 -11.96
CA THR A 139 -17.32 -48.35 -10.91
C THR A 139 -15.92 -48.27 -10.28
N ILE A 140 -15.83 -47.79 -9.04
CA ILE A 140 -14.60 -47.48 -8.32
C ILE A 140 -14.44 -48.42 -7.10
N PRO A 141 -13.22 -48.86 -6.73
CA PRO A 141 -12.96 -49.58 -5.49
C PRO A 141 -13.41 -48.81 -4.24
N LYS A 142 -14.03 -49.49 -3.26
CA LYS A 142 -14.64 -48.83 -2.08
C LYS A 142 -13.69 -48.04 -1.18
N ASN A 143 -12.37 -48.29 -1.28
CA ASN A 143 -11.32 -47.55 -0.59
C ASN A 143 -10.95 -46.22 -1.28
N MET A 144 -11.38 -46.01 -2.53
CA MET A 144 -11.25 -44.76 -3.29
C MET A 144 -12.57 -43.96 -3.30
N MET A 145 -13.56 -44.38 -2.49
CA MET A 145 -14.84 -43.68 -2.32
C MET A 145 -14.85 -42.98 -0.96
N THR A 146 -14.90 -41.64 -0.97
CA THR A 146 -14.94 -40.83 0.26
C THR A 146 -16.37 -40.39 0.52
N GLY A 147 -16.82 -40.57 1.77
CA GLY A 147 -18.12 -40.09 2.24
C GLY A 147 -17.97 -39.05 3.34
N ILE A 148 -18.96 -38.17 3.45
CA ILE A 148 -19.05 -37.15 4.52
C ILE A 148 -20.23 -37.46 5.46
N ALA A 149 -20.45 -36.64 6.49
CA ALA A 149 -21.47 -36.84 7.53
C ALA A 149 -22.90 -37.10 7.04
N CYS A 150 -23.27 -36.63 5.83
CA CYS A 150 -24.58 -36.90 5.21
C CYS A 150 -24.78 -38.33 4.67
N GLY A 151 -23.72 -39.14 4.61
CA GLY A 151 -23.75 -40.50 4.06
C GLY A 151 -23.54 -40.62 2.54
N HIS A 152 -23.65 -39.54 1.77
CA HIS A 152 -23.30 -39.54 0.34
C HIS A 152 -21.80 -39.82 0.14
N ARG A 153 -21.47 -40.63 -0.87
CA ARG A 153 -20.09 -41.06 -1.19
C ARG A 153 -19.79 -40.84 -2.66
N PHE A 154 -18.62 -40.27 -2.94
CA PHE A 154 -18.12 -40.05 -4.30
C PHE A 154 -16.66 -40.47 -4.38
N CYS A 155 -16.15 -40.71 -5.59
CA CYS A 155 -14.74 -41.07 -5.76
C CYS A 155 -13.81 -39.90 -5.41
N THR A 156 -12.57 -40.20 -5.02
CA THR A 156 -11.58 -39.17 -4.62
C THR A 156 -11.34 -38.13 -5.71
N GLU A 157 -11.39 -38.52 -7.00
CA GLU A 157 -11.15 -37.59 -8.10
C GLU A 157 -12.31 -36.61 -8.31
N CYS A 158 -13.56 -37.07 -8.29
CA CYS A 158 -14.71 -36.17 -8.34
C CYS A 158 -14.75 -35.22 -7.14
N TRP A 159 -14.35 -35.67 -5.95
CA TRP A 159 -14.20 -34.80 -4.79
C TRP A 159 -13.10 -33.74 -5.00
N LYS A 160 -11.93 -34.11 -5.54
CA LYS A 160 -10.85 -33.16 -5.84
C LYS A 160 -11.29 -32.11 -6.84
N GLU A 161 -11.93 -32.51 -7.94
CA GLU A 161 -12.41 -31.59 -8.97
C GLU A 161 -13.48 -30.64 -8.41
N TYR A 162 -14.48 -31.19 -7.68
CA TYR A 162 -15.52 -30.40 -7.02
C TYR A 162 -14.93 -29.38 -6.04
N LEU A 163 -14.08 -29.81 -5.11
CA LEU A 163 -13.46 -28.92 -4.12
C LEU A 163 -12.59 -27.86 -4.79
N THR A 164 -11.78 -28.24 -5.79
CA THR A 164 -10.89 -27.32 -6.50
C THR A 164 -11.69 -26.25 -7.24
N SER A 165 -12.72 -26.64 -8.01
CA SER A 165 -13.60 -25.68 -8.70
C SER A 165 -14.34 -24.79 -7.69
N LYS A 166 -14.86 -25.34 -6.58
CA LYS A 166 -15.50 -24.52 -5.53
C LYS A 166 -14.56 -23.49 -4.89
N ILE A 167 -13.29 -23.82 -4.69
CA ILE A 167 -12.31 -22.94 -4.06
C ILE A 167 -11.75 -21.88 -5.03
N MET A 168 -11.62 -22.23 -6.32
CA MET A 168 -10.99 -21.37 -7.33
C MET A 168 -12.01 -20.52 -8.09
N ASP A 169 -13.18 -21.07 -8.44
CA ASP A 169 -14.16 -20.41 -9.32
C ASP A 169 -15.25 -19.65 -8.54
N GLN A 170 -15.57 -20.08 -7.30
CA GLN A 170 -16.59 -19.45 -6.46
C GLN A 170 -15.96 -18.57 -5.39
N GLY A 171 -15.73 -17.30 -5.75
CA GLY A 171 -15.14 -16.30 -4.85
C GLY A 171 -15.84 -16.21 -3.49
N MET A 172 -15.04 -16.27 -2.42
CA MET A 172 -15.44 -16.00 -1.02
C MET A 172 -16.47 -16.94 -0.37
N CYS A 173 -16.74 -18.13 -0.92
CA CYS A 173 -17.47 -19.16 -0.17
C CYS A 173 -16.59 -19.80 0.92
N GLN A 174 -16.71 -19.31 2.17
CA GLN A 174 -16.07 -19.89 3.37
C GLN A 174 -16.65 -21.26 3.79
N ILE A 175 -17.64 -21.74 3.05
CA ILE A 175 -18.54 -22.84 3.38
C ILE A 175 -18.71 -23.67 2.10
N ILE A 176 -18.35 -24.95 2.16
CA ILE A 176 -18.48 -25.90 1.04
C ILE A 176 -19.46 -26.99 1.45
N ALA A 177 -20.59 -27.08 0.74
CA ALA A 177 -21.61 -28.11 0.94
C ALA A 177 -21.23 -29.42 0.23
N CYS A 178 -22.05 -30.45 0.43
CA CYS A 178 -21.95 -31.73 -0.25
C CYS A 178 -22.04 -31.56 -1.79
N ALA A 179 -21.37 -32.43 -2.54
CA ALA A 179 -21.53 -32.49 -3.99
C ALA A 179 -22.87 -33.12 -4.45
N ALA A 180 -23.66 -33.69 -3.54
CA ALA A 180 -24.97 -34.26 -3.83
C ALA A 180 -26.03 -33.17 -4.09
N HIS A 181 -26.88 -33.37 -5.10
CA HIS A 181 -27.94 -32.41 -5.45
C HIS A 181 -28.95 -32.24 -4.31
N GLY A 182 -29.11 -31.00 -3.83
CA GLY A 182 -30.05 -30.66 -2.74
C GLY A 182 -29.57 -31.04 -1.33
N CYS A 183 -28.27 -31.28 -1.14
CA CYS A 183 -27.68 -31.59 0.16
C CYS A 183 -26.79 -30.44 0.67
N ASP A 184 -27.34 -29.60 1.54
CA ASP A 184 -26.63 -28.44 2.10
C ASP A 184 -25.67 -28.79 3.25
N ILE A 185 -25.41 -30.08 3.49
CA ILE A 185 -24.56 -30.54 4.59
C ILE A 185 -23.09 -30.27 4.28
N LEU A 186 -22.41 -29.61 5.20
CA LEU A 186 -21.08 -29.05 5.01
C LEU A 186 -19.97 -30.11 5.08
N VAL A 187 -18.95 -29.95 4.23
CA VAL A 187 -17.71 -30.74 4.26
C VAL A 187 -16.79 -30.17 5.34
N ASP A 188 -16.18 -31.05 6.14
CA ASP A 188 -15.28 -30.64 7.20
C ASP A 188 -13.87 -30.30 6.70
N ASP A 189 -13.21 -29.37 7.39
CA ASP A 189 -11.92 -28.80 6.98
C ASP A 189 -10.82 -29.87 6.88
N GLN A 190 -10.88 -30.92 7.71
CA GLN A 190 -9.92 -32.02 7.69
C GLN A 190 -10.11 -32.88 6.43
N THR A 191 -11.34 -33.21 6.08
CA THR A 191 -11.69 -33.88 4.82
C THR A 191 -11.23 -33.04 3.63
N VAL A 192 -11.53 -31.73 3.58
CA VAL A 192 -11.09 -30.84 2.49
C VAL A 192 -9.56 -30.81 2.38
N MET A 193 -8.85 -30.62 3.48
CA MET A 193 -7.38 -30.57 3.50
C MET A 193 -6.70 -31.92 3.21
N SER A 194 -7.40 -33.03 3.38
CA SER A 194 -6.89 -34.38 3.02
C SER A 194 -7.11 -34.73 1.56
N LEU A 195 -8.22 -34.29 0.95
CA LEU A 195 -8.59 -34.61 -0.42
C LEU A 195 -7.86 -33.75 -1.45
N ILE A 196 -7.70 -32.45 -1.18
CA ILE A 196 -6.95 -31.55 -2.06
C ILE A 196 -5.47 -31.94 -2.03
N THR A 197 -4.81 -31.94 -3.19
CA THR A 197 -3.39 -32.24 -3.33
C THR A 197 -2.55 -31.03 -3.74
N ASP A 198 -3.10 -30.09 -4.52
CA ASP A 198 -2.39 -28.88 -4.95
C ASP A 198 -2.15 -27.90 -3.79
N PRO A 199 -0.89 -27.55 -3.46
CA PRO A 199 -0.56 -26.57 -2.42
C PRO A 199 -1.21 -25.19 -2.62
N LYS A 200 -1.41 -24.74 -3.87
CA LYS A 200 -2.06 -23.44 -4.15
C LYS A 200 -3.52 -23.44 -3.74
N VAL A 201 -4.24 -24.53 -4.05
CA VAL A 201 -5.66 -24.70 -3.70
C VAL A 201 -5.81 -24.85 -2.18
N LYS A 202 -4.88 -25.56 -1.50
CA LYS A 202 -4.85 -25.61 -0.03
C LYS A 202 -4.66 -24.22 0.58
N LEU A 203 -3.68 -23.46 0.10
CA LEU A 203 -3.40 -22.11 0.60
C LEU A 203 -4.60 -21.18 0.41
N LYS A 204 -5.26 -21.26 -0.75
CA LYS A 204 -6.48 -20.49 -1.04
C LYS A 204 -7.62 -20.88 -0.10
N TYR A 205 -7.83 -22.17 0.15
CA TYR A 205 -8.83 -22.65 1.11
C TYR A 205 -8.53 -22.20 2.55
N GLN A 206 -7.28 -22.32 3.00
CA GLN A 206 -6.83 -21.85 4.31
C GLN A 206 -7.09 -20.35 4.48
N HIS A 207 -6.78 -19.54 3.47
CA HIS A 207 -7.11 -18.10 3.46
C HIS A 207 -8.62 -17.86 3.52
N LEU A 208 -9.44 -18.59 2.75
CA LEU A 208 -10.91 -18.47 2.80
C LEU A 208 -11.50 -18.78 4.18
N ILE A 209 -11.12 -19.90 4.82
CA ILE A 209 -11.68 -20.28 6.13
C ILE A 209 -11.18 -19.39 7.28
N THR A 210 -10.00 -18.77 7.14
CA THR A 210 -9.45 -17.82 8.11
C THR A 210 -9.86 -16.37 7.85
N ASN A 211 -10.46 -16.05 6.70
CA ASN A 211 -10.78 -14.67 6.35
C ASN A 211 -11.68 -13.99 7.39
N SER A 212 -12.76 -14.66 7.79
CA SER A 212 -13.64 -14.17 8.86
C SER A 212 -12.94 -14.01 10.21
N PHE A 213 -12.02 -14.92 10.57
CA PHE A 213 -11.25 -14.83 11.81
C PHE A 213 -10.35 -13.58 11.84
N VAL A 214 -9.78 -13.21 10.69
CA VAL A 214 -8.98 -12.00 10.52
C VAL A 214 -9.88 -10.75 10.48
N GLU A 215 -10.92 -10.73 9.65
CA GLU A 215 -11.84 -9.58 9.50
C GLU A 215 -12.59 -9.21 10.78
N CYS A 216 -12.91 -10.19 11.63
CA CYS A 216 -13.57 -9.95 12.91
C CYS A 216 -12.59 -9.52 14.02
N ASN A 217 -11.27 -9.69 13.82
CA ASN A 217 -10.25 -9.29 14.79
C ASN A 217 -9.59 -7.97 14.36
N ARG A 218 -9.95 -6.87 15.05
CA ARG A 218 -9.38 -5.53 14.79
C ARG A 218 -7.85 -5.44 14.82
N LEU A 219 -7.17 -6.37 15.49
CA LEU A 219 -5.71 -6.42 15.63
C LEU A 219 -5.03 -7.23 14.51
N LEU A 220 -5.79 -7.83 13.59
CA LEU A 220 -5.29 -8.56 12.43
C LEU A 220 -5.75 -7.89 11.14
N ARG A 221 -4.90 -7.90 10.11
CA ARG A 221 -5.28 -7.48 8.75
C ARG A 221 -4.49 -8.20 7.67
N TRP A 222 -5.16 -8.67 6.63
CA TRP A 222 -4.50 -9.20 5.44
C TRP A 222 -3.64 -8.14 4.74
N CYS A 223 -2.53 -8.56 4.15
CA CYS A 223 -1.82 -7.73 3.18
C CYS A 223 -2.72 -7.50 1.95
N PRO A 224 -2.92 -6.24 1.49
CA PRO A 224 -3.79 -5.94 0.35
C PRO A 224 -3.17 -6.29 -1.01
N GLN A 225 -1.88 -6.65 -1.04
CA GLN A 225 -1.17 -7.03 -2.26
C GLN A 225 -1.77 -8.31 -2.87
N PRO A 226 -2.16 -8.33 -4.16
CA PRO A 226 -2.65 -9.53 -4.83
C PRO A 226 -1.69 -10.72 -4.70
N GLU A 227 -2.24 -11.93 -4.62
CA GLU A 227 -1.54 -13.20 -4.34
C GLU A 227 -0.78 -13.28 -3.01
N CYS A 228 -0.82 -12.24 -2.16
CA CYS A 228 -0.21 -12.24 -0.84
C CYS A 228 -1.19 -12.79 0.22
N ASN A 229 -0.78 -13.84 0.93
CA ASN A 229 -1.61 -14.49 1.97
C ASN A 229 -1.03 -14.31 3.39
N TYR A 230 -0.26 -13.25 3.61
CA TYR A 230 0.26 -12.88 4.93
C TYR A 230 -0.70 -11.94 5.66
N VAL A 231 -0.71 -12.04 6.98
CA VAL A 231 -1.48 -11.18 7.90
C VAL A 231 -0.52 -10.36 8.74
N ILE A 232 -0.84 -9.08 8.93
CA ILE A 232 -0.18 -8.22 9.91
C ILE A 232 -0.95 -8.32 11.23
N ALA A 233 -0.24 -8.53 12.33
CA ALA A 233 -0.77 -8.49 13.69
C ALA A 233 -0.17 -7.30 14.45
N VAL A 234 -0.99 -6.56 15.20
CA VAL A 234 -0.58 -5.37 15.96
C VAL A 234 -1.06 -5.45 17.41
N GLN A 235 -0.42 -4.70 18.31
CA GLN A 235 -0.86 -4.62 19.71
C GLN A 235 -2.08 -3.70 19.89
N TYR A 236 -2.15 -2.62 19.10
CA TYR A 236 -3.25 -1.68 19.05
C TYR A 236 -3.45 -1.17 17.62
N VAL A 237 -4.66 -0.71 17.30
CA VAL A 237 -4.99 -0.20 15.97
C VAL A 237 -4.59 1.27 15.88
N ASP A 238 -3.64 1.58 14.99
CA ASP A 238 -3.29 2.95 14.64
C ASP A 238 -3.05 3.09 13.12
N ALA A 239 -3.05 4.33 12.62
CA ALA A 239 -2.88 4.69 11.22
C ALA A 239 -1.39 4.74 10.80
N GLN A 240 -0.63 3.71 11.18
CA GLN A 240 0.81 3.59 10.95
C GLN A 240 1.15 2.75 9.70
N PRO A 241 2.34 2.96 9.10
CA PRO A 241 2.83 2.11 8.01
C PRO A 241 3.24 0.74 8.53
N VAL A 242 2.75 -0.32 7.89
CA VAL A 242 3.18 -1.69 8.13
C VAL A 242 3.71 -2.33 6.84
N THR A 243 4.88 -2.95 6.91
CA THR A 243 5.56 -3.55 5.76
C THR A 243 5.44 -5.08 5.82
N CYS A 244 4.75 -5.65 4.84
CA CYS A 244 4.61 -7.10 4.72
C CYS A 244 5.92 -7.75 4.24
N ARG A 245 6.07 -9.07 4.47
CA ARG A 245 7.18 -9.88 3.93
C ARG A 245 7.28 -9.82 2.40
N CYS A 246 6.18 -9.52 1.69
CA CYS A 246 6.17 -9.28 0.25
C CYS A 246 6.68 -7.88 -0.16
N ARG A 247 7.24 -7.10 0.78
CA ARG A 247 7.74 -5.71 0.63
C ARG A 247 6.67 -4.64 0.38
N HIS A 248 5.41 -5.02 0.27
CA HIS A 248 4.30 -4.06 0.19
C HIS A 248 4.10 -3.34 1.54
N THR A 249 3.96 -2.00 1.50
CA THR A 249 3.78 -1.15 2.69
C THR A 249 2.45 -0.40 2.61
N PHE A 250 1.61 -0.61 3.63
CA PHE A 250 0.23 -0.13 3.66
C PHE A 250 -0.13 0.43 5.05
N CYS A 251 -1.21 1.20 5.13
CA CYS A 251 -1.70 1.72 6.41
C CYS A 251 -2.55 0.66 7.12
N PHE A 252 -2.18 0.31 8.36
CA PHE A 252 -2.90 -0.74 9.11
C PHE A 252 -4.37 -0.37 9.42
N ALA A 253 -4.66 0.90 9.71
CA ALA A 253 -6.01 1.34 10.07
C ALA A 253 -7.03 1.29 8.90
N CYS A 254 -6.63 1.68 7.68
CA CYS A 254 -7.54 1.70 6.54
C CYS A 254 -7.41 0.50 5.61
N GLY A 255 -6.20 -0.05 5.42
CA GLY A 255 -5.89 -1.12 4.46
C GLY A 255 -5.39 -0.62 3.09
N GLU A 256 -5.42 0.68 2.85
CA GLU A 256 -4.89 1.30 1.63
C GLU A 256 -3.36 1.37 1.65
N ASN A 257 -2.75 1.52 0.47
CA ASN A 257 -1.32 1.85 0.30
C ASN A 257 -0.91 2.99 1.26
N TRP A 258 0.32 2.96 1.79
CA TRP A 258 0.78 3.98 2.74
C TRP A 258 0.62 5.39 2.17
N HIS A 259 -0.10 6.26 2.89
CA HIS A 259 -0.69 7.47 2.31
C HIS A 259 -0.29 8.76 3.03
N ASP A 260 0.95 8.84 3.51
CA ASP A 260 1.54 10.11 3.97
C ASP A 260 1.52 11.14 2.81
N PRO A 261 1.04 12.39 3.01
CA PRO A 261 0.67 13.03 4.28
C PRO A 261 -0.84 13.07 4.61
N VAL A 262 -1.70 12.39 3.85
CA VAL A 262 -3.16 12.51 4.02
C VAL A 262 -3.70 11.58 5.12
N LYS A 263 -4.61 12.06 5.97
CA LYS A 263 -5.31 11.21 6.96
C LYS A 263 -6.30 10.25 6.29
N CYS A 264 -6.49 9.05 6.86
CA CYS A 264 -7.32 7.98 6.29
C CYS A 264 -8.76 8.41 5.93
N ASN A 265 -9.35 9.30 6.72
CA ASN A 265 -10.71 9.81 6.49
C ASN A 265 -10.81 10.68 5.23
N LEU A 266 -9.80 11.51 4.97
CA LEU A 266 -9.73 12.37 3.77
C LEU A 266 -9.44 11.53 2.52
N LEU A 267 -8.56 10.51 2.61
CA LEU A 267 -8.36 9.57 1.52
C LEU A 267 -9.64 8.81 1.17
N ARG A 268 -10.39 8.32 2.17
CA ARG A 268 -11.68 7.65 1.93
C ARG A 268 -12.72 8.58 1.29
N LYS A 269 -12.79 9.85 1.70
CA LYS A 269 -13.63 10.86 1.03
C LYS A 269 -13.21 11.04 -0.44
N TRP A 270 -11.91 11.09 -0.71
CA TRP A 270 -11.35 11.25 -2.06
C TRP A 270 -11.67 10.07 -2.98
N GLN A 271 -11.39 8.84 -2.54
CA GLN A 271 -11.65 7.62 -3.30
C GLN A 271 -13.13 7.54 -3.69
N LYS A 272 -14.04 7.69 -2.73
CA LYS A 272 -15.47 7.73 -3.02
C LYS A 272 -15.84 8.81 -4.06
N LYS A 273 -15.24 10.00 -3.96
CA LYS A 273 -15.47 11.07 -4.93
C LYS A 273 -14.97 10.71 -6.34
N CYS A 274 -13.85 10.01 -6.45
CA CYS A 274 -13.35 9.50 -7.72
C CYS A 274 -14.23 8.38 -8.30
N ASP A 275 -14.79 7.52 -7.45
CA ASP A 275 -15.72 6.46 -7.88
C ASP A 275 -17.08 7.02 -8.38
N ASP A 276 -17.60 8.04 -7.70
CA ASP A 276 -18.89 8.68 -8.02
C ASP A 276 -18.84 9.56 -9.30
N ASP A 277 -17.71 10.24 -9.59
CA ASP A 277 -17.53 11.14 -10.73
C ASP A 277 -17.01 10.40 -12.01
N SER A 278 -17.94 9.77 -12.76
CA SER A 278 -17.71 8.85 -13.89
C SER A 278 -16.40 8.97 -14.73
N GLU A 279 -15.58 7.93 -14.66
CA GLU A 279 -14.22 7.76 -15.24
C GLU A 279 -14.04 7.97 -16.77
N THR A 280 -15.10 7.97 -17.58
CA THR A 280 -14.97 7.74 -19.04
C THR A 280 -14.28 8.87 -19.83
N SER A 281 -14.24 10.10 -19.32
CA SER A 281 -13.59 11.23 -20.00
C SER A 281 -12.17 11.53 -19.52
N ASN A 282 -11.77 11.07 -18.33
CA ASN A 282 -10.48 11.43 -17.73
C ASN A 282 -9.34 10.52 -18.21
N TRP A 283 -9.61 9.23 -18.45
CA TRP A 283 -8.59 8.25 -18.85
C TRP A 283 -7.98 8.55 -20.24
N ILE A 284 -8.77 9.10 -21.17
CA ILE A 284 -8.30 9.46 -22.52
C ILE A 284 -7.28 10.60 -22.47
N ALA A 285 -7.49 11.60 -21.59
CA ALA A 285 -6.62 12.77 -21.46
C ALA A 285 -5.30 12.50 -20.69
N ALA A 286 -5.15 11.33 -20.08
CA ALA A 286 -3.96 10.96 -19.31
C ALA A 286 -2.87 10.29 -20.16
N ASN A 287 -3.27 9.51 -21.16
CA ASN A 287 -2.37 8.70 -22.00
C ASN A 287 -1.87 9.43 -23.25
N THR A 288 -2.68 10.32 -23.82
CA THR A 288 -2.39 10.99 -25.10
C THR A 288 -2.73 12.48 -25.02
N LYS A 289 -1.79 13.35 -25.41
CA LYS A 289 -1.97 14.81 -25.49
C LYS A 289 -1.30 15.37 -26.75
N GLU A 290 -1.63 16.60 -27.12
CA GLU A 290 -0.97 17.32 -28.22
C GLU A 290 0.18 18.18 -27.72
N CYS A 291 1.24 18.31 -28.53
CA CYS A 291 2.32 19.26 -28.28
C CYS A 291 1.78 20.71 -28.33
N PRO A 292 1.99 21.56 -27.30
CA PRO A 292 1.45 22.91 -27.25
C PRO A 292 2.01 23.87 -28.33
N LYS A 293 3.11 23.49 -29.01
CA LYS A 293 3.78 24.30 -30.04
C LYS A 293 3.49 23.87 -31.48
N CYS A 294 3.21 22.58 -31.73
CA CYS A 294 3.04 22.05 -33.09
C CYS A 294 1.85 21.09 -33.27
N ASN A 295 1.04 20.89 -32.24
CA ASN A 295 -0.13 20.00 -32.21
C ASN A 295 0.16 18.52 -32.59
N ALA A 296 1.43 18.12 -32.68
CA ALA A 296 1.79 16.72 -32.85
C ALA A 296 1.28 15.91 -31.64
N THR A 297 0.53 14.86 -31.92
CA THR A 297 0.03 13.90 -30.92
C THR A 297 1.20 13.17 -30.27
N ILE A 298 1.22 13.13 -28.94
CA ILE A 298 2.23 12.48 -28.11
C ILE A 298 1.53 11.53 -27.15
N GLU A 299 2.00 10.29 -27.09
CA GLU A 299 1.62 9.29 -26.08
C GLU A 299 2.64 9.30 -24.94
N LYS A 300 2.20 9.10 -23.69
CA LYS A 300 3.08 9.05 -22.52
C LYS A 300 3.72 7.66 -22.40
N ASP A 301 5.03 7.58 -22.61
CA ASP A 301 5.82 6.34 -22.58
C ASP A 301 6.70 6.17 -21.32
N GLY A 302 6.77 7.19 -20.45
CA GLY A 302 7.56 7.21 -19.22
C GLY A 302 6.83 7.81 -18.02
N GLY A 303 7.48 7.74 -16.85
CA GLY A 303 7.00 8.35 -15.61
C GLY A 303 7.27 9.86 -15.55
N CYS A 304 8.37 10.31 -16.14
CA CYS A 304 8.77 11.70 -16.14
C CYS A 304 7.73 12.62 -16.81
N ASN A 305 7.43 13.76 -16.18
CA ASN A 305 6.53 14.78 -16.74
C ASN A 305 7.26 15.83 -17.61
N HIS A 306 8.59 15.80 -17.69
CA HIS A 306 9.36 16.60 -18.65
C HIS A 306 9.25 15.99 -20.05
N MET A 307 8.51 16.63 -20.94
CA MET A 307 8.28 16.13 -22.30
C MET A 307 9.07 16.95 -23.32
N VAL A 308 9.96 16.28 -24.05
CA VAL A 308 10.59 16.85 -25.24
C VAL A 308 9.83 16.36 -26.47
N CYS A 309 9.32 17.28 -27.29
CA CYS A 309 8.57 16.91 -28.48
C CYS A 309 9.47 16.18 -29.51
N LYS A 310 9.07 14.95 -29.89
CA LYS A 310 9.80 14.08 -30.82
C LYS A 310 9.72 14.52 -32.30
N ASN A 311 8.96 15.56 -32.60
CA ASN A 311 8.85 16.11 -33.96
C ASN A 311 10.16 16.81 -34.35
N GLN A 312 10.79 16.38 -35.44
CA GLN A 312 12.08 16.93 -35.90
C GLN A 312 12.05 18.45 -36.14
N ASN A 313 10.89 18.99 -36.54
CA ASN A 313 10.65 20.41 -36.77
C ASN A 313 10.26 21.19 -35.50
N CYS A 314 10.02 20.50 -34.38
CA CYS A 314 9.56 21.10 -33.13
C CYS A 314 10.18 20.36 -31.94
N LYS A 315 11.38 20.78 -31.53
CA LYS A 315 12.13 20.21 -30.39
C LYS A 315 11.86 20.95 -29.06
N SER A 316 10.64 21.41 -28.83
CA SER A 316 10.30 22.12 -27.58
C SER A 316 10.06 21.16 -26.42
N ASP A 317 10.64 21.50 -25.29
CA ASP A 317 10.39 21.01 -23.94
C ASP A 317 9.14 21.65 -23.32
N PHE A 318 8.33 20.84 -22.62
CA PHE A 318 7.14 21.29 -21.91
C PHE A 318 6.75 20.30 -20.80
N CYS A 319 5.93 20.75 -19.85
CA CYS A 319 5.40 19.90 -18.78
C CYS A 319 4.13 19.16 -19.24
N TRP A 320 4.09 17.83 -19.07
CA TRP A 320 2.93 17.01 -19.43
C TRP A 320 1.64 17.42 -18.70
N VAL A 321 1.73 17.92 -17.47
CA VAL A 321 0.55 18.27 -16.64
C VAL A 321 -0.10 19.56 -17.14
N CYS A 322 0.63 20.68 -17.14
CA CYS A 322 0.08 22.01 -17.47
C CYS A 322 0.20 22.42 -18.94
N LEU A 323 0.98 21.69 -19.74
CA LEU A 323 1.35 22.05 -21.13
C LEU A 323 2.11 23.39 -21.26
N GLY A 324 2.59 23.95 -20.15
CA GLY A 324 3.50 25.10 -20.14
C GLY A 324 4.96 24.72 -20.43
N PRO A 325 5.83 25.70 -20.75
CA PRO A 325 7.25 25.49 -21.01
C PRO A 325 7.95 24.84 -19.80
N TRP A 326 8.98 24.02 -20.03
CA TRP A 326 9.65 23.31 -18.94
C TRP A 326 10.55 24.24 -18.12
N GLU A 327 11.41 25.04 -18.78
CA GLU A 327 12.43 25.91 -18.14
C GLU A 327 12.00 26.66 -16.87
N PRO A 328 10.80 27.26 -16.74
CA PRO A 328 10.38 27.94 -15.51
C PRO A 328 10.09 27.02 -14.31
N HIS A 329 9.92 25.71 -14.50
CA HIS A 329 9.58 24.78 -13.41
C HIS A 329 10.71 24.69 -12.38
N GLY A 330 10.34 24.62 -11.09
CA GLY A 330 11.29 24.69 -9.98
C GLY A 330 11.73 26.12 -9.59
N SER A 331 11.42 27.14 -10.41
CA SER A 331 11.63 28.54 -10.02
C SER A 331 10.62 29.00 -8.96
N SER A 332 10.98 30.03 -8.17
CA SER A 332 10.10 30.54 -7.11
C SER A 332 8.84 31.24 -7.64
N TRP A 333 8.88 31.76 -8.88
CA TRP A 333 7.81 32.58 -9.47
C TRP A 333 6.80 31.77 -10.30
N TYR A 334 7.20 30.64 -10.88
CA TYR A 334 6.30 29.76 -11.65
C TYR A 334 5.83 28.58 -10.80
N ASN A 335 4.51 28.38 -10.69
CA ASN A 335 3.93 27.39 -9.78
C ASN A 335 2.86 26.54 -10.48
N CYS A 336 3.26 25.38 -11.02
CA CYS A 336 2.36 24.43 -11.69
C CYS A 336 1.41 23.68 -10.72
N ASN A 337 1.83 23.49 -9.47
CA ASN A 337 1.14 22.69 -8.46
C ASN A 337 0.00 23.43 -7.73
N ARG A 338 0.02 24.76 -7.72
CA ARG A 338 -0.93 25.62 -6.99
C ARG A 338 -2.17 25.93 -7.84
N TYR A 339 -3.37 25.78 -7.24
CA TYR A 339 -4.62 26.24 -7.86
C TYR A 339 -4.87 27.72 -7.56
N ASP A 340 -4.99 28.56 -8.60
CA ASP A 340 -5.40 29.96 -8.43
C ASP A 340 -6.92 30.13 -8.61
N GLU A 341 -7.61 30.36 -7.49
CA GLU A 341 -9.04 30.70 -7.49
C GLU A 341 -9.35 32.04 -8.16
N ARG A 342 -8.39 32.97 -8.28
CA ARG A 342 -8.61 34.30 -8.84
C ARG A 342 -8.73 34.25 -10.35
N GLU A 343 -7.86 33.48 -11.01
CA GLU A 343 -7.97 33.19 -12.44
C GLU A 343 -9.29 32.48 -12.75
N ALA A 344 -9.69 31.51 -11.92
CA ALA A 344 -10.99 30.83 -12.05
C ALA A 344 -12.19 31.78 -11.83
N LYS A 345 -12.12 32.70 -10.86
CA LYS A 345 -13.19 33.68 -10.56
C LYS A 345 -13.31 34.80 -11.59
N SER A 346 -12.25 35.11 -12.33
CA SER A 346 -12.31 36.11 -13.42
C SER A 346 -13.13 35.66 -14.64
N ALA A 347 -13.67 34.43 -14.62
CA ALA A 347 -14.12 33.71 -15.81
C ALA A 347 -15.65 33.41 -15.95
N ARG A 348 -16.57 34.01 -15.15
CA ARG A 348 -18.03 34.31 -15.42
C ARG A 348 -19.02 34.06 -14.26
N ASP A 349 -20.21 34.66 -14.42
CA ASP A 349 -21.37 34.84 -13.51
C ASP A 349 -22.08 33.59 -12.93
N ALA A 350 -22.61 33.79 -11.71
CA ALA A 350 -23.82 33.27 -11.01
C ALA A 350 -24.12 31.76 -10.98
N GLN A 351 -23.83 31.00 -12.04
CA GLN A 351 -23.84 29.52 -12.04
C GLN A 351 -22.53 28.95 -11.46
N GLU A 352 -21.85 29.77 -10.65
CA GLU A 352 -20.41 29.74 -10.34
C GLU A 352 -19.96 28.58 -9.44
N LYS A 353 -20.62 28.40 -8.28
CA LYS A 353 -20.05 27.59 -7.19
C LYS A 353 -19.82 26.12 -7.57
N SER A 354 -20.79 25.51 -8.28
CA SER A 354 -20.67 24.12 -8.74
C SER A 354 -19.57 23.97 -9.80
N ARG A 355 -19.48 24.92 -10.75
CA ARG A 355 -18.45 24.90 -11.80
C ARG A 355 -17.05 25.12 -11.24
N ALA A 356 -16.88 26.06 -10.29
CA ALA A 356 -15.61 26.32 -9.63
C ALA A 356 -15.16 25.12 -8.77
N ALA A 357 -16.09 24.48 -8.03
CA ALA A 357 -15.80 23.27 -7.26
C ALA A 357 -15.37 22.09 -8.17
N LEU A 358 -16.03 21.91 -9.32
CA LEU A 358 -15.65 20.92 -10.33
C LEU A 358 -14.28 21.23 -10.96
N GLN A 359 -13.99 22.49 -11.32
CA GLN A 359 -12.68 22.89 -11.85
C GLN A 359 -11.56 22.68 -10.83
N ARG A 360 -11.78 23.01 -9.55
CA ARG A 360 -10.85 22.69 -8.46
C ARG A 360 -10.64 21.18 -8.38
N TYR A 361 -11.72 20.39 -8.34
CA TYR A 361 -11.61 18.93 -8.30
C TYR A 361 -10.79 18.37 -9.47
N LEU A 362 -11.10 18.76 -10.72
CA LEU A 362 -10.36 18.32 -11.91
C LEU A 362 -8.88 18.70 -11.87
N PHE A 363 -8.51 19.87 -11.31
CA PHE A 363 -7.13 20.30 -11.16
C PHE A 363 -6.31 19.34 -10.25
N TYR A 364 -6.85 19.00 -9.08
CA TYR A 364 -6.20 18.10 -8.12
C TYR A 364 -6.29 16.63 -8.58
N CYS A 365 -7.42 16.22 -9.16
CA CYS A 365 -7.64 14.87 -9.67
C CYS A 365 -6.72 14.53 -10.85
N ASN A 366 -6.53 15.46 -11.79
CA ASN A 366 -5.60 15.24 -12.89
C ASN A 366 -4.15 15.04 -12.40
N ARG A 367 -3.73 15.76 -11.35
CA ARG A 367 -2.38 15.60 -10.75
C ARG A 367 -2.23 14.30 -9.98
N TYR A 368 -3.22 13.94 -9.16
CA TYR A 368 -3.31 12.65 -8.49
C TYR A 368 -3.20 11.48 -9.49
N LEU A 369 -4.07 11.45 -10.51
CA LEU A 369 -4.10 10.40 -11.52
C LEU A 369 -2.80 10.37 -12.37
N ASN A 370 -2.22 11.54 -12.68
CA ASN A 370 -0.96 11.61 -13.41
C ASN A 370 0.21 11.03 -12.59
N HIS A 371 0.34 11.35 -11.30
CA HIS A 371 1.36 10.74 -10.44
C HIS A 371 1.12 9.24 -10.23
N MET A 372 -0.14 8.81 -10.09
CA MET A 372 -0.52 7.39 -10.05
C MET A 372 -0.09 6.65 -11.33
N GLN A 373 -0.25 7.27 -12.50
CA GLN A 373 0.20 6.71 -13.77
C GLN A 373 1.73 6.73 -13.90
N SER A 374 2.39 7.83 -13.52
CA SER A 374 3.86 7.93 -13.52
C SER A 374 4.49 6.85 -12.64
N LEU A 375 3.95 6.61 -11.44
CA LEU A 375 4.38 5.54 -10.54
C LEU A 375 4.28 4.15 -11.20
N LYS A 376 3.23 3.88 -12.00
CA LYS A 376 3.10 2.62 -12.75
C LYS A 376 4.16 2.46 -13.86
N PHE A 377 4.65 3.56 -14.44
CA PHE A 377 5.77 3.52 -15.37
C PHE A 377 7.10 3.33 -14.65
N GLU A 378 7.32 4.00 -13.52
CA GLU A 378 8.55 3.91 -12.74
C GLU A 378 8.78 2.51 -12.14
N HIS A 379 7.71 1.78 -11.79
CA HIS A 379 7.83 0.36 -11.42
C HIS A 379 8.47 -0.51 -12.53
N LYS A 380 8.45 -0.08 -13.80
CA LYS A 380 9.15 -0.78 -14.89
C LYS A 380 10.65 -0.49 -14.89
N LEU A 381 11.10 0.62 -14.28
CA LEU A 381 12.52 0.96 -14.17
C LEU A 381 13.31 -0.08 -13.36
N TYR A 382 12.69 -0.79 -12.42
CA TYR A 382 13.35 -1.89 -11.70
C TYR A 382 13.98 -2.94 -12.64
N ALA A 383 13.36 -3.23 -13.79
CA ALA A 383 13.94 -4.15 -14.77
C ALA A 383 15.16 -3.53 -15.46
N SER A 384 15.01 -2.33 -16.03
CA SER A 384 16.10 -1.63 -16.72
C SER A 384 17.29 -1.31 -15.80
N VAL A 385 17.02 -0.93 -14.56
CA VAL A 385 18.05 -0.71 -13.52
C VAL A 385 18.75 -2.01 -13.16
N LYS A 386 18.04 -3.14 -13.04
CA LYS A 386 18.69 -4.45 -12.80
C LYS A 386 19.66 -4.79 -13.92
N ASP A 387 19.24 -4.64 -15.18
CA ASP A 387 20.10 -4.88 -16.34
C ASP A 387 21.32 -3.94 -16.32
N LYS A 388 21.13 -2.65 -15.97
CA LYS A 388 22.22 -1.68 -15.84
C LYS A 388 23.18 -1.98 -14.68
N MET A 389 22.67 -2.49 -13.57
CA MET A 389 23.49 -2.98 -12.46
C MET A 389 24.36 -4.16 -12.90
N GLU A 390 23.83 -5.09 -13.69
CA GLU A 390 24.58 -6.23 -14.24
C GLU A 390 25.67 -5.78 -15.23
N GLU A 391 25.40 -4.78 -16.09
CA GLU A 391 26.43 -4.15 -16.93
C GLU A 391 27.55 -3.52 -16.09
N MET A 392 27.21 -2.77 -15.04
CA MET A 392 28.18 -2.14 -14.13
C MET A 392 29.05 -3.18 -13.40
N GLN A 393 28.49 -4.32 -13.02
CA GLN A 393 29.24 -5.42 -12.40
C GLN A 393 30.26 -6.06 -13.37
N GLN A 394 29.91 -6.18 -14.65
CA GLN A 394 30.86 -6.64 -15.68
C GLN A 394 32.02 -5.66 -15.89
N GLN A 395 31.84 -4.38 -15.52
CA GLN A 395 32.82 -3.30 -15.60
C GLN A 395 33.59 -3.09 -14.28
N ASN A 396 33.78 -4.16 -13.50
CA ASN A 396 34.50 -4.23 -12.21
C ASN A 396 33.85 -3.52 -11.00
N MET A 397 32.57 -3.13 -11.04
CA MET A 397 31.88 -2.68 -9.81
C MET A 397 31.40 -3.86 -8.97
N SER A 398 31.55 -3.77 -7.65
CA SER A 398 31.05 -4.82 -6.75
C SER A 398 29.52 -4.81 -6.64
N TRP A 399 28.92 -5.94 -6.21
CA TRP A 399 27.47 -6.04 -5.98
C TRP A 399 26.93 -4.98 -5.01
N ILE A 400 27.73 -4.58 -4.02
CA ILE A 400 27.36 -3.54 -3.05
C ILE A 400 27.33 -2.16 -3.74
N GLU A 401 28.32 -1.88 -4.57
CA GLU A 401 28.49 -0.58 -5.20
C GLU A 401 27.45 -0.24 -6.27
N VAL A 402 26.72 -1.23 -6.79
CA VAL A 402 25.63 -1.03 -7.76
C VAL A 402 24.25 -0.87 -7.11
N GLN A 403 24.09 -1.16 -5.81
CA GLN A 403 22.78 -1.07 -5.13
C GLN A 403 22.18 0.34 -5.11
N PHE A 404 22.98 1.39 -5.31
CA PHE A 404 22.51 2.78 -5.34
C PHE A 404 21.46 3.03 -6.44
N LEU A 405 21.50 2.31 -7.57
CA LEU A 405 20.49 2.45 -8.63
C LEU A 405 19.13 1.93 -8.17
N LYS A 406 19.11 0.78 -7.47
CA LYS A 406 17.88 0.26 -6.87
C LYS A 406 17.34 1.22 -5.81
N ILE A 407 18.19 1.72 -4.92
CA ILE A 407 17.82 2.71 -3.90
C ILE A 407 17.23 3.98 -4.56
N ALA A 408 17.79 4.42 -5.68
CA ALA A 408 17.26 5.57 -6.42
C ALA A 408 15.84 5.34 -6.95
N VAL A 409 15.54 4.13 -7.46
CA VAL A 409 14.17 3.75 -7.90
C VAL A 409 13.24 3.58 -6.70
N ASP A 410 13.70 2.97 -5.60
CA ASP A 410 12.92 2.84 -4.35
C ASP A 410 12.49 4.24 -3.83
N ILE A 411 13.43 5.19 -3.75
CA ILE A 411 13.17 6.59 -3.36
C ILE A 411 12.29 7.32 -4.37
N LEU A 412 12.49 7.13 -5.67
CA LEU A 412 11.67 7.74 -6.72
C LEU A 412 10.19 7.30 -6.58
N CYS A 413 9.94 5.99 -6.49
CA CYS A 413 8.62 5.43 -6.28
C CYS A 413 7.96 5.95 -4.99
N GLN A 414 8.71 6.02 -3.89
CA GLN A 414 8.23 6.59 -2.62
C GLN A 414 7.84 8.07 -2.78
N CYS A 415 8.67 8.88 -3.44
CA CYS A 415 8.39 10.30 -3.65
C CYS A 415 7.17 10.52 -4.56
N ARG A 416 6.95 9.71 -5.61
CA ARG A 416 5.69 9.75 -6.38
C ARG A 416 4.48 9.38 -5.56
N GLN A 417 4.57 8.32 -4.75
CA GLN A 417 3.48 7.89 -3.89
C GLN A 417 3.12 9.00 -2.91
N THR A 418 4.10 9.61 -2.26
CA THR A 418 3.90 10.79 -1.40
C THR A 418 3.27 11.94 -2.19
N LEU A 419 3.83 12.34 -3.34
CA LEU A 419 3.29 13.43 -4.18
C LEU A 419 1.82 13.21 -4.56
N MET A 420 1.46 11.99 -4.98
CA MET A 420 0.07 11.62 -5.27
C MET A 420 -0.84 11.96 -4.07
N TYR A 421 -0.45 11.59 -2.85
CA TYR A 421 -1.22 11.89 -1.64
C TYR A 421 -1.12 13.35 -1.17
N THR A 422 -0.04 14.08 -1.46
CA THR A 422 0.03 15.52 -1.20
C THR A 422 -1.09 16.27 -1.92
N TYR A 423 -1.48 15.84 -3.13
CA TYR A 423 -2.59 16.46 -3.87
C TYR A 423 -3.96 16.14 -3.27
N VAL A 424 -4.15 14.97 -2.66
CA VAL A 424 -5.38 14.65 -1.91
C VAL A 424 -5.49 15.53 -0.66
N PHE A 425 -4.40 15.64 0.11
CA PHE A 425 -4.31 16.53 1.27
C PHE A 425 -4.60 17.99 0.86
N ALA A 426 -3.93 18.49 -0.20
CA ALA A 426 -4.06 19.85 -0.71
C ALA A 426 -5.46 20.19 -1.26
N TYR A 427 -6.19 19.21 -1.81
CA TYR A 427 -7.56 19.42 -2.28
C TYR A 427 -8.50 19.80 -1.14
N TYR A 428 -8.44 19.08 -0.02
CA TYR A 428 -9.25 19.35 1.17
C TYR A 428 -8.71 20.51 2.01
N LEU A 429 -7.45 20.92 1.83
CA LEU A 429 -6.84 21.94 2.69
C LEU A 429 -7.47 23.32 2.47
N LYS A 430 -7.94 23.93 3.56
CA LYS A 430 -8.36 25.34 3.58
C LYS A 430 -7.12 26.23 3.63
N ARG A 431 -7.09 27.26 2.78
CA ARG A 431 -5.91 28.10 2.58
C ARG A 431 -5.58 28.95 3.82
N ASN A 432 -4.34 28.83 4.30
CA ASN A 432 -3.79 29.61 5.42
C ASN A 432 -2.29 29.88 5.19
N ASN A 433 -1.58 30.41 6.19
CA ASN A 433 -0.15 30.71 6.06
C ASN A 433 0.70 29.45 5.88
N GLN A 434 0.33 28.36 6.57
CA GLN A 434 1.05 27.09 6.51
C GLN A 434 0.80 26.37 5.18
N SER A 435 -0.41 26.48 4.61
CA SER A 435 -0.70 25.88 3.29
C SER A 435 0.19 26.47 2.19
N ALA A 436 0.59 27.74 2.30
CA ALA A 436 1.50 28.37 1.35
C ALA A 436 2.95 27.84 1.45
N ILE A 437 3.39 27.45 2.65
CA ILE A 437 4.69 26.79 2.89
C ILE A 437 4.64 25.34 2.40
N PHE A 438 3.56 24.62 2.70
CA PHE A 438 3.32 23.27 2.18
C PHE A 438 3.33 23.23 0.65
N GLU A 439 2.65 24.18 -0.02
CA GLU A 439 2.66 24.30 -1.50
C GLU A 439 4.07 24.58 -2.06
N HIS A 440 4.94 25.26 -1.31
CA HIS A 440 6.34 25.46 -1.67
C HIS A 440 7.13 24.15 -1.56
N ASN A 441 7.03 23.45 -0.41
CA ASN A 441 7.68 22.17 -0.18
C ASN A 441 7.24 21.12 -1.21
N GLN A 442 5.94 21.11 -1.58
CA GLN A 442 5.38 20.25 -2.62
C GLN A 442 6.02 20.51 -3.99
N ARG A 443 6.14 21.77 -4.40
CA ARG A 443 6.78 22.15 -5.67
C ARG A 443 8.25 21.73 -5.70
N ASP A 444 8.97 21.94 -4.60
CA ASP A 444 10.40 21.59 -4.51
C ASP A 444 10.60 20.06 -4.56
N LEU A 445 9.74 19.27 -3.91
CA LEU A 445 9.70 17.82 -4.03
C LEU A 445 9.34 17.37 -5.45
N GLU A 446 8.31 17.95 -6.07
CA GLU A 446 7.90 17.62 -7.43
C GLU A 446 9.06 17.85 -8.41
N SER A 447 9.68 19.04 -8.37
CA SER A 447 10.85 19.36 -9.20
C SER A 447 12.03 18.41 -8.98
N ALA A 448 12.32 18.02 -7.74
CA ALA A 448 13.36 17.03 -7.42
C ALA A 448 13.03 15.64 -7.97
N THR A 449 11.76 15.24 -7.89
CA THR A 449 11.25 13.95 -8.36
C THR A 449 11.31 13.83 -9.88
N GLU A 450 10.91 14.87 -10.61
CA GLU A 450 11.05 14.88 -12.09
C GLU A 450 12.52 14.87 -12.51
N THR A 451 13.39 15.59 -11.80
CA THR A 451 14.84 15.64 -12.07
C THR A 451 15.55 14.30 -11.85
N LEU A 452 15.02 13.46 -10.94
CA LEU A 452 15.47 12.09 -10.71
C LEU A 452 14.86 11.12 -11.75
N SER A 453 13.57 11.24 -12.00
CA SER A 453 12.82 10.44 -12.99
C SER A 453 13.39 10.59 -14.40
N GLU A 454 13.64 11.82 -14.86
CA GLU A 454 14.29 12.08 -16.15
C GLU A 454 15.67 11.43 -16.25
N TYR A 455 16.51 11.61 -15.24
CA TYR A 455 17.88 11.12 -15.28
C TYR A 455 17.93 9.58 -15.34
N LEU A 456 17.01 8.90 -14.63
CA LEU A 456 16.88 7.43 -14.68
C LEU A 456 16.19 6.92 -15.96
N GLU A 457 15.34 7.71 -16.62
CA GLU A 457 14.66 7.33 -17.87
C GLU A 457 15.48 7.62 -19.14
N ARG A 458 16.33 8.65 -19.12
CA ARG A 458 17.03 9.18 -20.32
C ARG A 458 18.54 9.24 -20.14
N ASP A 459 19.00 10.07 -19.22
CA ASP A 459 20.40 10.52 -19.17
C ASP A 459 21.38 9.41 -18.78
N ILE A 460 20.97 8.48 -17.90
CA ILE A 460 21.77 7.34 -17.45
C ILE A 460 22.29 6.44 -18.59
N THR A 461 21.66 6.50 -19.77
CA THR A 461 22.10 5.74 -20.96
C THR A 461 23.25 6.39 -21.72
N GLN A 462 23.57 7.66 -21.45
CA GLN A 462 24.48 8.49 -22.25
C GLN A 462 25.76 8.90 -21.51
N GLU A 463 25.91 8.56 -20.21
CA GLU A 463 27.00 9.02 -19.36
C GLU A 463 28.02 7.93 -18.97
N ASN A 464 29.21 8.36 -18.54
CA ASN A 464 30.24 7.47 -18.01
C ASN A 464 29.83 6.85 -16.67
N LEU A 465 30.19 5.57 -16.46
CA LEU A 465 29.78 4.80 -15.27
C LEU A 465 30.19 5.41 -13.92
N LEU A 466 31.32 6.13 -13.88
CA LEU A 466 31.81 6.81 -12.68
C LEU A 466 30.93 8.03 -12.31
N ASP A 467 30.54 8.83 -13.30
CA ASP A 467 29.74 10.04 -13.11
C ASP A 467 28.30 9.71 -12.68
N ILE A 468 27.74 8.60 -13.21
CA ILE A 468 26.41 8.09 -12.86
C ILE A 468 26.29 7.86 -11.35
N LYS A 469 27.30 7.26 -10.69
CA LYS A 469 27.25 6.93 -9.25
C LYS A 469 27.04 8.18 -8.41
N GLN A 470 27.80 9.25 -8.67
CA GLN A 470 27.70 10.50 -7.92
C GLN A 470 26.37 11.22 -8.21
N LYS A 471 26.03 11.42 -9.50
CA LYS A 471 24.83 12.17 -9.92
C LYS A 471 23.53 11.53 -9.43
N VAL A 472 23.41 10.21 -9.51
CA VAL A 472 22.23 9.49 -9.00
C VAL A 472 22.13 9.64 -7.49
N GLN A 473 23.24 9.49 -6.76
CA GLN A 473 23.26 9.64 -5.30
C GLN A 473 22.84 11.03 -4.84
N ASP A 474 23.36 12.08 -5.47
CA ASP A 474 22.99 13.45 -5.12
C ASP A 474 21.52 13.75 -5.45
N LYS A 475 21.02 13.28 -6.60
CA LYS A 475 19.61 13.44 -7.00
C LYS A 475 18.65 12.72 -6.05
N TYR A 476 18.86 11.45 -5.70
CA TYR A 476 17.92 10.74 -4.82
C TYR A 476 17.99 11.24 -3.37
N ARG A 477 19.19 11.57 -2.85
CA ARG A 477 19.32 12.15 -1.49
C ARG A 477 18.64 13.51 -1.39
N TYR A 478 18.74 14.34 -2.43
CA TYR A 478 18.02 15.61 -2.48
C TYR A 478 16.50 15.40 -2.52
N CYS A 479 16.03 14.45 -3.34
CA CYS A 479 14.61 14.09 -3.43
C CYS A 479 14.06 13.57 -2.07
N GLU A 480 14.78 12.65 -1.43
CA GLU A 480 14.49 12.14 -0.08
C GLU A 480 14.46 13.27 0.96
N SER A 481 15.42 14.20 0.91
CA SER A 481 15.44 15.39 1.79
C SER A 481 14.23 16.30 1.57
N ARG A 482 13.81 16.54 0.33
CA ARG A 482 12.59 17.33 0.05
C ARG A 482 11.33 16.62 0.50
N CYS A 483 11.28 15.29 0.35
CA CYS A 483 10.17 14.46 0.80
C CYS A 483 10.04 14.52 2.32
N LYS A 484 11.14 14.29 3.04
CA LYS A 484 11.20 14.38 4.49
C LYS A 484 10.79 15.77 5.01
N ALA A 485 11.34 16.85 4.45
CA ALA A 485 11.00 18.22 4.87
C ALA A 485 9.51 18.57 4.63
N LEU A 486 8.89 18.02 3.58
CA LEU A 486 7.45 18.16 3.35
C LEU A 486 6.64 17.42 4.42
N LEU A 487 6.99 16.17 4.70
CA LEU A 487 6.28 15.34 5.67
C LEU A 487 6.41 15.90 7.10
N GLU A 488 7.62 16.25 7.52
CA GLU A 488 7.88 16.89 8.82
C GLU A 488 7.04 18.16 9.02
N HIS A 489 6.91 19.01 8.00
CA HIS A 489 6.07 20.21 8.05
C HIS A 489 4.57 19.89 8.19
N VAL A 490 4.08 18.84 7.52
CA VAL A 490 2.67 18.41 7.66
C VAL A 490 2.42 17.74 9.01
N HIS A 491 3.37 16.94 9.52
CA HIS A 491 3.30 16.30 10.83
C HIS A 491 3.33 17.32 11.97
N GLU A 492 4.23 18.30 11.94
CA GLU A 492 4.24 19.43 12.88
C GLU A 492 2.91 20.19 12.87
N GLY A 493 2.31 20.37 11.69
CA GLY A 493 0.98 20.97 11.56
C GLY A 493 -0.18 20.09 12.03
N TYR A 494 -0.01 18.76 12.13
CA TYR A 494 -0.96 17.88 12.80
C TYR A 494 -0.83 17.94 14.32
N GLU A 495 0.38 18.07 14.86
CA GLU A 495 0.63 18.21 16.30
C GLU A 495 0.14 19.56 16.84
N LYS A 496 0.19 20.61 16.01
CA LYS A 496 -0.15 22.00 16.38
C LYS A 496 -1.49 22.48 15.81
N ASP A 497 -2.32 21.56 15.31
CA ASP A 497 -3.66 21.81 14.73
C ASP A 497 -3.69 22.97 13.70
N TRP A 498 -2.69 23.04 12.81
CA TRP A 498 -2.61 24.06 11.75
C TRP A 498 -3.58 23.83 10.58
N TRP A 499 -4.12 22.63 10.45
CA TRP A 499 -4.81 22.20 9.23
C TRP A 499 -6.33 22.21 9.38
N GLU A 500 -6.97 23.20 8.77
CA GLU A 500 -8.42 23.25 8.56
C GLU A 500 -8.79 22.62 7.20
N TYR A 501 -9.92 21.94 7.13
CA TYR A 501 -10.39 21.26 5.91
C TYR A 501 -11.71 21.83 5.39
N ILE A 502 -11.90 21.77 4.06
CA ILE A 502 -13.21 21.94 3.41
C ILE A 502 -13.97 20.60 3.42
N ASP A 503 -15.30 20.69 3.46
CA ASP A 503 -16.21 19.53 3.59
C ASP A 503 -16.23 18.58 2.38
#